data_AF-A0AAR2LZY3-F1
#
_entry.id   AF-A0AAR2LZY3-F1
#
_cell.length_a   1.000
_cell.length_b   1.000
_cell.length_c   1.000
_cell.angle_alpha   90.00
_cell.angle_beta   90.00
_cell.angle_gamma   90.00
#
_symmetry.space_group_name_H-M   'P 1'
#
loop_
_entity.id
_entity.type
_entity.pdbx_description
1 polymer ?
#
loop_
_entity_poly.entity_id
_entity_poly.type
_entity_poly.pdbx_seq_one_letter_code
_entity_poly.pdbx_strand_id
1 'polypeptide(L)'
;MIPVNMLIPLRINSKYVCIYAYIQYWFQSVFRNGKQTHSPWAIKKINSKCAKKQMNIYQKRLSEEAKILKDLQHPNIIGFRAFTTAKDGSKCLAMEYGGEQSLNDLIERRREAGLQAFPVATIEKVALHVARGLQYLHNEKKLLHGDMKSCNIVIKGDFETIKICDVGVSLRLDENMQVTDPNTCYIGTEPWKPKEALEDEQITDKADIFAYGLTLWEMMTLSVPHLEMLDSEGDDGDSFDEDDFDEDAYYERLGTRPPLDTVTLGGAYQRMVELFCLCTEVDPCKRPSAAHIVQALESNSQLDETSLEVIVIE
;
A
#
# COMPACT_ATOMS: atom_id res chain seq x y z
N MET A 1 -5.70 3.28 -28.03
CA MET A 1 -5.34 2.71 -26.71
C MET A 1 -3.95 3.19 -26.42
N ILE A 2 -3.75 3.98 -25.37
CA ILE A 2 -2.40 4.38 -24.96
C ILE A 2 -1.99 3.39 -23.89
N PRO A 3 -0.93 2.60 -24.09
CA PRO A 3 -0.39 1.78 -23.02
C PRO A 3 0.22 2.72 -21.99
N VAL A 4 -0.36 2.76 -20.78
CA VAL A 4 0.37 3.28 -19.62
C VAL A 4 1.06 2.06 -19.04
N ASN A 5 2.33 1.90 -19.38
CA ASN A 5 3.19 0.99 -18.65
C ASN A 5 3.39 1.62 -17.26
N MET A 6 2.53 1.28 -16.30
CA MET A 6 2.89 1.40 -14.90
C MET A 6 3.89 0.27 -14.64
N LEU A 7 5.12 0.48 -15.09
CA LEU A 7 6.26 -0.29 -14.62
C LEU A 7 6.48 0.19 -13.19
N ILE A 8 6.25 -0.68 -12.22
CA ILE A 8 6.88 -0.52 -10.91
C ILE A 8 8.14 -1.40 -10.97
N PRO A 9 9.29 -0.89 -11.43
CA PRO A 9 10.53 -1.59 -11.22
C PRO A 9 10.99 -1.30 -9.79
N LEU A 10 10.54 -2.08 -8.82
CA LEU A 10 11.39 -2.32 -7.65
C LEU A 10 12.39 -3.39 -8.08
N ARG A 11 13.51 -2.94 -8.66
CA ARG A 11 14.63 -3.80 -9.00
C ARG A 11 15.46 -3.99 -7.73
N ILE A 12 15.06 -4.92 -6.87
CA ILE A 12 15.87 -5.38 -5.75
C ILE A 12 16.36 -6.78 -6.12
N ASN A 13 17.62 -6.85 -6.55
CA ASN A 13 18.45 -8.03 -6.78
C ASN A 13 18.02 -9.11 -7.79
N SER A 14 19.05 -9.70 -8.43
CA SER A 14 18.95 -10.76 -9.46
C SER A 14 18.54 -12.14 -8.93
N LYS A 15 18.30 -12.27 -7.61
CA LYS A 15 17.87 -13.52 -6.94
C LYS A 15 16.45 -13.46 -6.34
N TYR A 16 15.83 -12.28 -6.28
CA TYR A 16 14.50 -12.11 -5.69
C TYR A 16 13.54 -11.65 -6.78
N VAL A 17 12.58 -12.51 -7.12
CA VAL A 17 11.56 -12.18 -8.13
C VAL A 17 10.64 -11.13 -7.52
N CYS A 18 10.87 -9.85 -7.84
CA CYS A 18 9.88 -8.81 -7.62
C CYS A 18 8.57 -9.22 -8.33
N ILE A 19 7.51 -9.53 -7.58
CA ILE A 19 6.31 -10.19 -8.10
C ILE A 19 5.34 -9.20 -8.82
N TYR A 20 5.77 -7.96 -9.10
CA TYR A 20 4.91 -6.92 -9.67
C TYR A 20 5.35 -6.43 -11.05
N ALA A 21 5.65 -7.35 -11.98
CA ALA A 21 6.18 -6.96 -13.30
C ALA A 21 5.45 -7.56 -14.52
N TYR A 22 4.14 -7.84 -14.48
CA TYR A 22 3.43 -8.31 -15.70
C TYR A 22 1.97 -7.88 -15.78
N ILE A 23 1.57 -6.77 -15.16
CA ILE A 23 0.20 -6.27 -15.23
C ILE A 23 0.18 -5.03 -16.11
N GLN A 24 -0.57 -5.07 -17.22
CA GLN A 24 -0.78 -3.89 -18.07
C GLN A 24 -2.12 -3.27 -17.75
N TYR A 25 -2.12 -1.97 -17.46
CA TYR A 25 -3.31 -1.15 -17.33
C TYR A 25 -3.66 -0.52 -18.67
N TRP A 26 -4.88 -0.79 -19.13
CA TRP A 26 -5.42 -0.17 -20.34
C TRP A 26 -6.49 0.84 -19.98
N PHE A 27 -6.33 2.06 -20.50
CA PHE A 27 -7.36 3.10 -20.46
C PHE A 27 -7.89 3.33 -21.87
N GLN A 28 -9.21 3.25 -22.01
CA GLN A 28 -9.85 3.64 -23.26
C GLN A 28 -10.17 5.13 -23.21
N SER A 29 -9.49 5.94 -24.02
CA SER A 29 -9.96 7.30 -24.31
C SER A 29 -11.21 7.22 -25.18
N VAL A 30 -12.28 7.84 -24.71
CA VAL A 30 -13.57 7.99 -25.39
C VAL A 30 -13.73 9.47 -25.75
N PHE A 31 -13.87 9.77 -27.03
CA PHE A 31 -14.19 11.12 -27.47
C PHE A 31 -15.70 11.31 -27.44
N ARG A 32 -16.19 12.27 -26.65
CA ARG A 32 -17.60 12.71 -26.65
C ARG A 32 -17.64 14.24 -26.79
N ASN A 33 -18.40 14.74 -27.77
CA ASN A 33 -18.59 16.17 -28.02
C ASN A 33 -17.28 16.99 -28.10
N GLY A 34 -16.27 16.47 -28.79
CA GLY A 34 -14.98 17.16 -28.97
C GLY A 34 -14.08 17.19 -27.73
N LYS A 35 -14.50 16.62 -26.59
CA LYS A 35 -13.66 16.41 -25.41
C LYS A 35 -13.20 14.96 -25.33
N GLN A 36 -11.90 14.76 -25.11
CA GLN A 36 -11.35 13.46 -24.76
C GLN A 36 -11.73 13.17 -23.31
N THR A 37 -12.48 12.10 -23.10
CA THR A 37 -12.85 11.60 -21.77
C THR A 37 -12.24 10.22 -21.59
N HIS A 38 -11.72 9.90 -20.42
CA HIS A 38 -11.26 8.54 -20.15
C HIS A 38 -12.45 7.68 -19.72
N SER A 39 -12.51 6.43 -20.20
CA SER A 39 -13.40 5.42 -19.64
C SER A 39 -13.19 5.37 -18.12
N PRO A 40 -14.24 5.31 -17.29
CA PRO A 40 -14.12 5.29 -15.83
C PRO A 40 -13.62 3.93 -15.29
N TRP A 41 -13.04 3.10 -16.15
CA TRP A 41 -12.63 1.74 -15.86
C TRP A 41 -11.17 1.52 -16.25
N ALA A 42 -10.42 0.86 -15.37
CA ALA A 42 -9.10 0.33 -15.62
C ALA A 42 -9.20 -1.17 -15.91
N ILE A 43 -8.35 -1.69 -16.79
CA ILE A 43 -8.27 -3.12 -17.08
C ILE A 43 -6.91 -3.65 -16.62
N LYS A 44 -6.91 -4.56 -15.64
CA LYS A 44 -5.76 -5.33 -15.17
C LYS A 44 -5.69 -6.62 -16.00
N LYS A 45 -4.64 -6.79 -16.81
CA LYS A 45 -4.40 -7.98 -17.64
C LYS A 45 -2.97 -8.48 -17.47
N ILE A 46 -2.81 -9.80 -17.45
CA ILE A 46 -1.50 -10.45 -17.40
C ILE A 46 -0.83 -10.32 -18.77
N ASN A 47 0.39 -9.78 -18.77
CA ASN A 47 1.21 -9.58 -19.94
C ASN A 47 1.56 -10.93 -20.59
N SER A 48 1.37 -11.01 -21.91
CA SER A 48 1.64 -12.21 -22.71
C SER A 48 3.11 -12.64 -22.74
N LYS A 49 4.03 -11.76 -22.31
CA LYS A 49 5.47 -12.07 -22.17
C LYS A 49 5.82 -12.80 -20.86
N CYS A 50 4.86 -12.96 -19.95
CA CYS A 50 5.07 -13.69 -18.70
C CYS A 50 5.41 -15.17 -18.97
N ALA A 51 6.41 -15.71 -18.27
CA ALA A 51 6.79 -17.12 -18.40
C ALA A 51 5.62 -18.05 -18.04
N LYS A 52 5.40 -19.12 -18.82
CA LYS A 52 4.25 -20.03 -18.68
C LYS A 52 4.06 -20.56 -17.25
N LYS A 53 5.14 -20.84 -16.51
CA LYS A 53 5.10 -21.33 -15.12
C LYS A 53 4.53 -20.29 -14.15
N GLN A 54 4.82 -19.00 -14.36
CA GLN A 54 4.33 -17.91 -13.54
C GLN A 54 2.92 -17.46 -13.96
N MET A 55 2.57 -17.61 -15.24
CA MET A 55 1.27 -17.23 -15.79
C MET A 55 0.09 -17.88 -15.04
N ASN A 56 0.19 -19.15 -14.67
CA ASN A 56 -0.85 -19.84 -13.89
C ASN A 56 -1.03 -19.24 -12.49
N ILE A 57 0.07 -18.86 -11.83
CA ILE A 57 0.05 -18.24 -10.50
C ILE A 57 -0.61 -16.87 -10.59
N TYR A 58 -0.23 -16.05 -11.57
CA TYR A 58 -0.83 -14.73 -11.79
C TYR A 58 -2.31 -14.83 -12.17
N GLN A 59 -2.70 -15.81 -12.99
CA GLN A 59 -4.11 -16.03 -13.32
C GLN A 59 -4.94 -16.44 -12.10
N LYS A 60 -4.38 -17.27 -11.22
CA LYS A 60 -5.01 -17.62 -9.96
C LYS A 60 -5.17 -16.38 -9.09
N ARG A 61 -4.11 -15.59 -8.87
CA ARG A 61 -4.15 -14.35 -8.09
C ARG A 61 -5.16 -13.35 -8.65
N LEU A 62 -5.17 -13.12 -9.96
CA LEU A 62 -6.13 -12.22 -10.60
C LEU A 62 -7.58 -12.70 -10.45
N SER A 63 -7.79 -14.02 -10.42
CA SER A 63 -9.12 -14.62 -10.18
C SER A 63 -9.56 -14.47 -8.72
N GLU A 64 -8.65 -14.65 -7.76
CA GLU A 64 -8.94 -14.41 -6.34
C GLU A 64 -9.20 -12.92 -6.06
N GLU A 65 -8.37 -12.03 -6.61
CA GLU A 65 -8.59 -10.58 -6.55
C GLU A 65 -9.97 -10.20 -7.08
N ALA A 66 -10.37 -10.76 -8.23
CA ALA A 66 -11.69 -10.52 -8.80
C ALA A 66 -12.84 -11.01 -7.90
N LYS A 67 -12.68 -12.14 -7.21
CA LYS A 67 -13.69 -12.66 -6.28
C LYS A 67 -13.83 -11.74 -5.06
N ILE A 68 -12.71 -11.32 -4.48
CA ILE A 68 -12.69 -10.44 -3.32
C ILE A 68 -13.27 -9.09 -3.69
N LEU A 69 -12.73 -8.43 -4.71
CA LEU A 69 -13.10 -7.07 -5.12
C LEU A 69 -14.58 -6.95 -5.50
N LYS A 70 -15.18 -8.02 -6.04
CA LYS A 70 -16.61 -8.05 -6.41
C LYS A 70 -17.54 -7.77 -5.23
N ASP A 71 -17.14 -8.17 -4.02
CA ASP A 71 -17.94 -8.00 -2.80
C ASP A 71 -17.58 -6.72 -2.03
N LEU A 72 -16.69 -5.89 -2.57
CA LEU A 72 -16.25 -4.64 -1.96
C LEU A 72 -16.92 -3.43 -2.61
N GLN A 73 -17.51 -2.57 -1.77
CA GLN A 73 -18.08 -1.30 -2.17
C GLN A 73 -17.85 -0.26 -1.07
N HIS A 74 -16.86 0.61 -1.25
CA HIS A 74 -16.53 1.67 -0.30
C HIS A 74 -15.89 2.86 -1.02
N PRO A 75 -16.13 4.13 -0.63
CA PRO A 75 -15.55 5.30 -1.30
C PRO A 75 -14.02 5.30 -1.34
N ASN A 76 -13.35 4.68 -0.36
CA ASN A 76 -11.89 4.60 -0.27
C ASN A 76 -11.31 3.24 -0.70
N ILE A 77 -12.09 2.39 -1.37
CA ILE A 77 -11.61 1.15 -2.00
C ILE A 77 -11.93 1.23 -3.50
N ILE A 78 -11.06 0.68 -4.36
CA ILE A 78 -11.34 0.57 -5.79
C ILE A 78 -12.51 -0.38 -6.05
N GLY A 79 -13.49 0.07 -6.84
CA GLY A 79 -14.65 -0.75 -7.18
C GLY A 79 -14.35 -1.84 -8.21
N PHE A 80 -15.07 -2.95 -8.12
CA PHE A 80 -15.10 -3.98 -9.16
C PHE A 80 -16.03 -3.60 -10.31
N ARG A 81 -15.67 -3.97 -11.55
CA ARG A 81 -16.56 -3.86 -12.72
C ARG A 81 -16.91 -5.20 -13.33
N ALA A 82 -15.90 -5.97 -13.73
CA ALA A 82 -16.10 -7.25 -14.41
C ALA A 82 -14.84 -8.11 -14.38
N PHE A 83 -15.01 -9.42 -14.48
CA PHE A 83 -13.92 -10.36 -14.71
C PHE A 83 -14.25 -11.22 -15.92
N THR A 84 -13.35 -11.26 -16.91
CA THR A 84 -13.61 -11.95 -18.18
C THR A 84 -12.36 -12.59 -18.76
N THR A 85 -12.54 -13.38 -19.81
CA THR A 85 -11.46 -13.96 -20.61
C THR A 85 -11.44 -13.25 -21.96
N ALA A 86 -10.31 -12.66 -22.33
CA ALA A 86 -10.11 -12.05 -23.64
C ALA A 86 -10.02 -13.13 -24.74
N LYS A 87 -10.11 -12.69 -26.01
CA LYS A 87 -10.09 -13.59 -27.19
C LYS A 87 -8.82 -14.45 -27.30
N ASP A 88 -7.71 -13.97 -26.73
CA ASP A 88 -6.43 -14.68 -26.69
C ASP A 88 -6.32 -15.66 -25.50
N GLY A 89 -7.41 -15.88 -24.75
CA GLY A 89 -7.46 -16.76 -23.59
C GLY A 89 -6.95 -16.15 -22.28
N SER A 90 -6.45 -14.91 -22.29
CA SER A 90 -5.98 -14.24 -21.07
C SER A 90 -7.14 -13.79 -20.18
N LYS A 91 -6.96 -13.88 -18.86
CA LYS A 91 -7.89 -13.33 -17.87
C LYS A 91 -7.70 -11.82 -17.74
N CYS A 92 -8.82 -11.10 -17.65
CA CYS A 92 -8.86 -9.65 -17.52
C CYS A 92 -9.80 -9.26 -16.38
N LEU A 93 -9.32 -8.42 -15.47
CA LEU A 93 -10.12 -7.79 -14.43
C LEU A 93 -10.34 -6.32 -14.80
N ALA A 94 -11.60 -5.95 -15.02
CA ALA A 94 -12.01 -4.56 -15.13
C ALA A 94 -12.42 -4.05 -13.74
N MET A 95 -11.87 -2.90 -13.36
CA MET A 95 -12.07 -2.24 -12.07
C MET A 95 -12.29 -0.74 -12.27
N GLU A 96 -12.74 -0.05 -11.23
CA GLU A 96 -12.87 1.40 -11.21
C GLU A 96 -11.52 2.06 -11.53
N TYR A 97 -11.56 3.13 -12.33
CA TYR A 97 -10.40 3.96 -12.55
C TYR A 97 -10.13 4.83 -11.33
N GLY A 98 -9.05 4.52 -10.61
CA GLY A 98 -8.67 5.17 -9.36
C GLY A 98 -8.01 6.54 -9.48
N GLY A 99 -7.69 6.97 -10.70
CA GLY A 99 -6.99 8.22 -10.97
C GLY A 99 -5.73 8.03 -11.79
N GLU A 100 -5.05 9.14 -12.05
CA GLU A 100 -3.93 9.23 -12.97
C GLU A 100 -2.66 8.59 -12.40
N GLN A 101 -2.54 8.52 -11.07
CA GLN A 101 -1.28 8.23 -10.39
C GLN A 101 -1.50 7.42 -9.11
N SER A 102 -0.50 6.62 -8.76
CA SER A 102 -0.36 6.09 -7.40
C SER A 102 0.22 7.16 -6.46
N LEU A 103 0.10 6.97 -5.15
CA LEU A 103 0.77 7.82 -4.16
C LEU A 103 2.29 7.72 -4.31
N ASN A 104 2.82 6.53 -4.67
CA ASN A 104 4.23 6.35 -4.98
C ASN A 104 4.69 7.25 -6.15
N ASP A 105 3.92 7.31 -7.24
CA ASP A 105 4.26 8.15 -8.40
C ASP A 105 4.33 9.65 -8.01
N LEU A 106 3.52 10.06 -7.04
CA LEU A 106 3.54 11.43 -6.51
C LEU A 106 4.76 11.64 -5.60
N ILE A 107 5.11 10.66 -4.77
CA ILE A 107 6.31 10.67 -3.92
C ILE A 107 7.57 10.77 -4.79
N GLU A 108 7.70 9.93 -5.81
CA GLU A 108 8.84 9.92 -6.72
C GLU A 108 8.99 11.25 -7.44
N ARG A 109 7.91 11.78 -8.04
CA ARG A 109 7.95 13.08 -8.72
C ARG A 109 8.35 14.21 -7.76
N ARG A 110 7.88 14.16 -6.51
CA ARG A 110 8.20 15.17 -5.49
C ARG A 110 9.67 15.11 -5.11
N ARG A 111 10.23 13.90 -4.95
CA ARG A 111 11.65 13.65 -4.71
C ARG A 111 12.51 14.13 -5.88
N GLU A 112 12.16 13.77 -7.11
CA GLU A 112 12.86 14.22 -8.34
C GLU A 112 12.86 15.75 -8.51
N ALA A 113 11.80 16.41 -8.03
CA ALA A 113 11.70 17.86 -8.04
C ALA A 113 12.50 18.54 -6.91
N GLY A 114 13.20 17.78 -6.06
CA GLY A 114 13.95 18.31 -4.90
C GLY A 114 13.05 18.94 -3.83
N LEU A 115 11.77 18.57 -3.79
CA LEU A 115 10.83 19.08 -2.81
C LEU A 115 10.93 18.29 -1.50
N GLN A 116 10.60 18.97 -0.39
CA GLN A 116 10.52 18.36 0.93
C GLN A 116 9.24 17.55 1.10
N ALA A 117 9.00 17.00 2.30
CA ALA A 117 7.78 16.30 2.72
C ALA A 117 6.47 16.87 2.13
N PHE A 118 5.46 16.03 1.93
CA PHE A 118 4.12 16.50 1.55
C PHE A 118 3.56 17.46 2.59
N PRO A 119 2.77 18.48 2.20
CA PRO A 119 2.09 19.35 3.17
C PRO A 119 1.29 18.52 4.19
N VAL A 120 1.38 18.86 5.47
CA VAL A 120 0.75 18.08 6.55
C VAL A 120 -0.74 17.83 6.31
N ALA A 121 -1.48 18.83 5.83
CA ALA A 121 -2.91 18.68 5.52
C ALA A 121 -3.18 17.61 4.43
N THR A 122 -2.26 17.44 3.49
CA THR A 122 -2.33 16.39 2.47
C THR A 122 -2.08 15.02 3.11
N ILE A 123 -1.09 14.91 4.01
CA ILE A 123 -0.81 13.67 4.75
C ILE A 123 -2.01 13.28 5.61
N GLU A 124 -2.58 14.21 6.38
CA GLU A 124 -3.78 13.98 7.21
C GLU A 124 -4.97 13.51 6.38
N LYS A 125 -5.17 14.08 5.18
CA LYS A 125 -6.24 13.68 4.27
C LYS A 125 -6.03 12.25 3.76
N VAL A 126 -4.81 11.90 3.34
CA VAL A 126 -4.46 10.53 2.93
C VAL A 126 -4.65 9.56 4.10
N ALA A 127 -4.09 9.89 5.26
CA ALA A 127 -4.21 9.12 6.50
C ALA A 127 -5.67 8.76 6.79
N LEU A 128 -6.55 9.76 6.85
CA LEU A 128 -7.98 9.55 7.15
C LEU A 128 -8.67 8.68 6.09
N HIS A 129 -8.42 8.94 4.81
CA HIS A 129 -9.09 8.23 3.72
C HIS A 129 -8.64 6.76 3.66
N VAL A 130 -7.36 6.48 3.84
CA VAL A 130 -6.83 5.12 3.88
C VAL A 130 -7.30 4.40 5.13
N ALA A 131 -7.29 5.06 6.29
CA ALA A 131 -7.82 4.48 7.53
C ALA A 131 -9.29 4.09 7.43
N ARG A 132 -10.15 4.91 6.78
CA ARG A 132 -11.55 4.54 6.49
C ARG A 132 -11.65 3.30 5.58
N GLY A 133 -10.79 3.22 4.57
CA GLY A 133 -10.70 2.03 3.71
C GLY A 133 -10.32 0.78 4.49
N LEU A 134 -9.30 0.86 5.34
CA LEU A 134 -8.87 -0.25 6.20
C LEU A 134 -9.93 -0.64 7.23
N GLN A 135 -10.57 0.32 7.88
CA GLN A 135 -11.68 0.08 8.81
C GLN A 135 -12.78 -0.74 8.14
N TYR A 136 -13.19 -0.36 6.93
CA TYR A 136 -14.16 -1.11 6.15
C TYR A 136 -13.70 -2.54 5.85
N LEU A 137 -12.45 -2.74 5.42
CA LEU A 137 -11.91 -4.07 5.15
C LEU A 137 -11.87 -4.95 6.41
N HIS A 138 -11.35 -4.41 7.52
CA HIS A 138 -11.16 -5.12 8.78
C HIS A 138 -12.48 -5.42 9.48
N ASN A 139 -13.31 -4.39 9.71
CA ASN A 139 -14.49 -4.50 10.55
C ASN A 139 -15.71 -5.05 9.80
N GLU A 140 -15.96 -4.60 8.57
CA GLU A 140 -17.17 -5.01 7.81
C GLU A 140 -16.95 -6.24 6.94
N LYS A 141 -15.74 -6.39 6.37
CA LYS A 141 -15.43 -7.48 5.43
C LYS A 141 -14.59 -8.61 6.02
N LYS A 142 -14.08 -8.42 7.25
CA LYS A 142 -13.21 -9.38 7.93
C LYS A 142 -12.07 -9.81 7.00
N LEU A 143 -11.38 -8.82 6.45
CA LEU A 143 -10.38 -8.99 5.43
C LEU A 143 -9.17 -8.12 5.74
N LEU A 144 -8.00 -8.75 5.87
CA LEU A 144 -6.70 -8.10 5.87
C LEU A 144 -6.31 -7.77 4.43
N HIS A 145 -5.83 -6.55 4.16
CA HIS A 145 -5.34 -6.16 2.85
C HIS A 145 -4.08 -6.96 2.47
N GLY A 146 -3.07 -6.97 3.34
CA GLY A 146 -1.88 -7.83 3.25
C GLY A 146 -0.71 -7.32 2.40
N ASP A 147 -0.80 -6.09 1.88
CA ASP A 147 0.26 -5.42 1.09
C ASP A 147 0.02 -3.90 1.03
N MET A 148 -0.20 -3.27 2.19
CA MET A 148 -0.35 -1.81 2.25
C MET A 148 0.98 -1.11 1.98
N LYS A 149 0.98 -0.13 1.08
CA LYS A 149 2.12 0.72 0.67
C LYS A 149 1.63 1.84 -0.24
N SER A 150 2.45 2.86 -0.46
CA SER A 150 2.13 3.98 -1.37
C SER A 150 1.75 3.53 -2.80
N CYS A 151 2.37 2.48 -3.34
CA CYS A 151 2.04 1.95 -4.68
C CYS A 151 0.60 1.43 -4.79
N ASN A 152 -0.02 1.03 -3.67
CA ASN A 152 -1.36 0.46 -3.62
C ASN A 152 -2.43 1.49 -3.19
N ILE A 153 -2.07 2.78 -3.18
CA ILE A 153 -2.99 3.89 -2.99
C ILE A 153 -3.03 4.70 -4.28
N VAL A 154 -4.22 4.83 -4.87
CA VAL A 154 -4.43 5.59 -6.10
C VAL A 154 -5.13 6.91 -5.81
N ILE A 155 -4.65 7.95 -6.48
CA ILE A 155 -5.06 9.33 -6.29
C ILE A 155 -5.64 9.87 -7.59
N LYS A 156 -6.82 10.51 -7.49
CA LYS A 156 -7.47 11.20 -8.60
C LYS A 156 -7.53 12.71 -8.33
N GLY A 157 -7.16 13.49 -9.33
CA GLY A 157 -7.10 14.95 -9.20
C GLY A 157 -6.11 15.40 -8.14
N ASP A 158 -6.31 16.59 -7.56
CA ASP A 158 -5.51 17.09 -6.44
C ASP A 158 -5.99 16.52 -5.11
N PHE A 159 -5.71 15.22 -4.91
CA PHE A 159 -6.16 14.45 -3.75
C PHE A 159 -7.69 14.47 -3.54
N GLU A 160 -8.48 14.67 -4.60
CA GLU A 160 -9.95 14.72 -4.51
C GLU A 160 -10.53 13.35 -4.15
N THR A 161 -9.95 12.29 -4.69
CA THR A 161 -10.29 10.90 -4.36
C THR A 161 -9.02 10.13 -4.03
N ILE A 162 -9.10 9.32 -2.97
CA ILE A 162 -8.00 8.52 -2.42
C ILE A 162 -8.57 7.14 -2.16
N LYS A 163 -8.05 6.12 -2.85
CA LYS A 163 -8.57 4.75 -2.78
C LYS A 163 -7.43 3.74 -2.63
N ILE A 164 -7.67 2.71 -1.83
CA ILE A 164 -6.83 1.53 -1.74
C ILE A 164 -7.15 0.60 -2.92
N CYS A 165 -6.12 -0.01 -3.51
CA CYS A 165 -6.22 -0.98 -4.59
C CYS A 165 -5.33 -2.20 -4.36
N ASP A 166 -5.47 -3.21 -5.22
CA ASP A 166 -4.70 -4.46 -5.20
C ASP A 166 -4.94 -5.37 -3.97
N VAL A 167 -6.16 -5.86 -3.83
CA VAL A 167 -6.57 -6.86 -2.84
C VAL A 167 -6.19 -8.30 -3.23
N GLY A 168 -5.20 -8.47 -4.12
CA GLY A 168 -4.84 -9.76 -4.70
C GLY A 168 -4.14 -10.72 -3.73
N VAL A 169 -3.70 -10.21 -2.57
CA VAL A 169 -3.03 -10.99 -1.51
C VAL A 169 -3.75 -10.90 -0.17
N SER A 170 -5.01 -10.45 -0.18
CA SER A 170 -5.81 -10.25 1.03
C SER A 170 -6.18 -11.57 1.72
N LEU A 171 -6.22 -11.52 3.06
CA LEU A 171 -6.40 -12.68 3.93
C LEU A 171 -7.69 -12.56 4.74
N ARG A 172 -8.40 -13.68 4.97
CA ARG A 172 -9.62 -13.69 5.79
C ARG A 172 -9.25 -13.56 7.27
N LEU A 173 -9.99 -12.71 7.97
CA LEU A 173 -9.90 -12.52 9.41
C LEU A 173 -11.06 -13.23 10.11
N ASP A 174 -10.82 -13.70 11.33
CA ASP A 174 -11.86 -14.25 12.21
C ASP A 174 -12.52 -13.15 13.07
N GLU A 175 -13.32 -13.56 14.04
CA GLU A 175 -13.98 -12.64 14.97
C GLU A 175 -12.99 -11.89 15.88
N ASN A 176 -11.84 -12.50 16.16
CA ASN A 176 -10.73 -11.95 16.95
C ASN A 176 -9.74 -11.13 16.12
N MET A 177 -10.05 -10.85 14.85
CA MET A 177 -9.18 -10.15 13.89
C MET A 177 -7.85 -10.88 13.62
N GLN A 178 -7.84 -12.21 13.71
CA GLN A 178 -6.71 -13.07 13.38
C GLN A 178 -6.90 -13.71 12.01
N VAL A 179 -5.82 -13.91 11.26
CA VAL A 179 -5.88 -14.63 9.98
C VAL A 179 -6.35 -16.07 10.22
N THR A 180 -7.42 -16.48 9.54
CA THR A 180 -8.15 -17.73 9.83
C THR A 180 -7.41 -19.01 9.42
N ASP A 181 -6.58 -18.94 8.37
CA ASP A 181 -5.90 -20.11 7.81
C ASP A 181 -4.42 -20.09 8.22
N PRO A 182 -3.99 -21.00 9.12
CA PRO A 182 -2.60 -21.06 9.56
C PRO A 182 -1.63 -21.51 8.46
N ASN A 183 -2.13 -22.05 7.33
CA ASN A 183 -1.28 -22.39 6.18
C ASN A 183 -1.10 -21.23 5.20
N THR A 184 -1.80 -20.12 5.42
CA THR A 184 -1.69 -18.96 4.55
C THR A 184 -0.56 -18.05 5.03
N CYS A 185 0.40 -17.77 4.15
CA CYS A 185 1.53 -16.90 4.42
C CYS A 185 1.22 -15.45 4.05
N TYR A 186 1.65 -14.51 4.90
CA TYR A 186 1.63 -13.09 4.61
C TYR A 186 2.65 -12.77 3.50
N ILE A 187 2.17 -12.38 2.33
CA ILE A 187 3.05 -12.14 1.17
C ILE A 187 3.76 -10.79 1.32
N GLY A 188 3.00 -9.69 1.40
CA GLY A 188 3.49 -8.33 1.53
C GLY A 188 4.58 -7.90 0.55
N THR A 189 5.16 -6.73 0.81
CA THR A 189 6.39 -6.22 0.17
C THR A 189 7.41 -5.98 1.26
N GLU A 190 8.64 -6.48 1.08
CA GLU A 190 9.64 -6.61 2.15
C GLU A 190 9.83 -5.37 3.03
N PRO A 191 10.04 -4.14 2.50
CA PRO A 191 10.22 -2.95 3.34
C PRO A 191 9.02 -2.60 4.23
N TRP A 192 7.81 -3.07 3.87
CA TRP A 192 6.58 -2.78 4.61
C TRP A 192 6.14 -3.92 5.53
N LYS A 193 6.89 -5.03 5.57
CA LYS A 193 6.51 -6.18 6.40
C LYS A 193 6.68 -5.85 7.88
N PRO A 194 5.65 -6.11 8.71
CA PRO A 194 5.81 -6.02 10.16
C PRO A 194 6.60 -7.22 10.69
N LYS A 195 7.11 -7.11 11.92
CA LYS A 195 7.94 -8.14 12.55
C LYS A 195 7.26 -9.51 12.61
N GLU A 196 5.98 -9.54 13.01
CA GLU A 196 5.21 -10.79 13.12
C GLU A 196 5.06 -11.54 11.77
N ALA A 197 5.17 -10.84 10.64
CA ALA A 197 5.14 -11.44 9.30
C ALA A 197 6.50 -11.95 8.82
N LEU A 198 7.60 -11.52 9.46
CA LEU A 198 8.95 -12.00 9.18
C LEU A 198 9.30 -13.20 10.06
N GLU A 199 8.71 -13.28 11.24
CA GLU A 199 8.93 -14.34 12.23
C GLU A 199 7.88 -15.47 12.15
N ASP A 200 7.02 -15.44 11.13
CA ASP A 200 5.91 -16.40 10.91
C ASP A 200 4.99 -16.56 12.14
N GLU A 201 4.74 -15.46 12.86
CA GLU A 201 3.84 -15.39 14.00
C GLU A 201 2.37 -15.22 13.58
N GLN A 202 1.47 -15.19 14.56
CA GLN A 202 0.03 -15.00 14.31
C GLN A 202 -0.25 -13.61 13.72
N ILE A 203 -0.64 -13.59 12.45
CA ILE A 203 -1.01 -12.36 11.74
C ILE A 203 -2.42 -11.90 12.17
N THR A 204 -2.55 -10.59 12.36
CA THR A 204 -3.80 -9.89 12.70
C THR A 204 -4.03 -8.69 11.78
N ASP A 205 -5.17 -8.01 11.92
CA ASP A 205 -5.45 -6.72 11.26
C ASP A 205 -4.34 -5.67 11.47
N LYS A 206 -3.59 -5.78 12.58
CA LYS A 206 -2.49 -4.88 12.96
C LYS A 206 -1.29 -4.94 12.04
N ALA A 207 -1.18 -5.97 11.21
CA ALA A 207 -0.16 -6.02 10.15
C ALA A 207 -0.39 -4.94 9.10
N ASP A 208 -1.64 -4.69 8.70
CA ASP A 208 -1.96 -3.58 7.79
C ASP A 208 -1.72 -2.22 8.46
N ILE A 209 -1.91 -2.12 9.78
CA ILE A 209 -1.69 -0.88 10.54
C ILE A 209 -0.21 -0.49 10.55
N PHE A 210 0.69 -1.45 10.70
CA PHE A 210 2.12 -1.20 10.61
C PHE A 210 2.51 -0.68 9.22
N ALA A 211 2.08 -1.38 8.18
CA ALA A 211 2.34 -1.00 6.79
C ALA A 211 1.68 0.35 6.40
N TYR A 212 0.51 0.66 6.97
CA TYR A 212 -0.13 1.97 6.90
C TYR A 212 0.74 3.07 7.53
N GLY A 213 1.31 2.83 8.72
CA GLY A 213 2.24 3.75 9.37
C GLY A 213 3.46 4.02 8.51
N LEU A 214 4.04 2.98 7.91
CA LEU A 214 5.14 3.12 6.95
C LEU A 214 4.72 3.91 5.71
N THR A 215 3.48 3.79 5.25
CA THR A 215 3.00 4.60 4.13
C THR A 215 2.91 6.10 4.46
N LEU A 216 2.60 6.45 5.72
CA LEU A 216 2.69 7.84 6.18
C LEU A 216 4.14 8.31 6.25
N TRP A 217 5.05 7.44 6.67
CA TRP A 217 6.48 7.71 6.68
C TRP A 217 6.99 8.02 5.27
N GLU A 218 6.60 7.26 4.24
CA GLU A 218 6.95 7.54 2.84
C GLU A 218 6.54 8.95 2.40
N MET A 219 5.41 9.48 2.88
CA MET A 219 4.98 10.85 2.55
C MET A 219 5.79 11.93 3.29
N MET A 220 6.35 11.60 4.45
CA MET A 220 7.16 12.52 5.25
C MET A 220 8.63 12.53 4.80
N THR A 221 9.16 11.41 4.30
CA THR A 221 10.58 11.27 3.91
C THR A 221 10.80 11.23 2.40
N LEU A 222 9.75 10.90 1.62
CA LEU A 222 9.78 10.71 0.17
C LEU A 222 10.58 9.49 -0.31
N SER A 223 10.63 8.46 0.52
CA SER A 223 11.54 7.34 0.32
C SER A 223 11.02 5.99 0.77
N VAL A 224 11.79 4.95 0.45
CA VAL A 224 11.45 3.56 0.74
C VAL A 224 11.96 3.20 2.14
N PRO A 225 11.11 2.61 3.01
CA PRO A 225 11.52 2.24 4.37
C PRO A 225 12.81 1.43 4.37
N HIS A 226 13.75 1.80 5.24
CA HIS A 226 15.05 1.14 5.44
C HIS A 226 16.00 1.12 4.23
N LEU A 227 15.63 1.69 3.07
CA LEU A 227 16.51 1.71 1.89
C LEU A 227 17.47 2.91 1.91
N GLU A 228 17.09 4.02 2.52
CA GLU A 228 17.80 5.32 2.44
C GLU A 228 19.11 5.45 3.22
N MET A 229 19.55 4.43 3.95
CA MET A 229 20.82 4.47 4.67
C MET A 229 22.07 4.41 3.76
N LEU A 230 21.92 4.63 2.46
CA LEU A 230 22.96 4.35 1.46
C LEU A 230 23.35 5.58 0.62
N ASP A 231 22.69 6.72 0.81
CA ASP A 231 23.04 7.96 0.10
C ASP A 231 23.93 8.90 0.97
N SER A 232 24.46 8.44 2.10
CA SER A 232 25.37 9.28 2.90
C SER A 232 26.82 9.18 2.41
N GLU A 233 27.15 10.19 1.60
CA GLU A 233 28.47 10.81 1.42
C GLU A 233 29.37 10.28 0.30
N GLY A 234 28.95 10.58 -0.94
CA GLY A 234 29.83 11.16 -1.95
C GLY A 234 30.11 10.29 -3.17
N ASP A 235 29.54 10.67 -4.32
CA ASP A 235 30.28 10.92 -5.56
C ASP A 235 29.36 11.51 -6.63
N ASP A 236 29.84 12.51 -7.35
CA ASP A 236 29.21 13.02 -8.57
C ASP A 236 29.48 12.01 -9.72
N GLY A 237 28.93 10.79 -9.63
CA GLY A 237 29.27 9.68 -10.54
C GLY A 237 28.13 8.69 -10.79
N ASP A 238 27.77 8.51 -12.07
CA ASP A 238 26.72 7.65 -12.64
C ASP A 238 26.88 6.11 -12.45
N SER A 239 27.18 5.61 -11.25
CA SER A 239 27.04 4.17 -10.96
C SER A 239 26.72 3.89 -9.49
N PHE A 240 25.47 3.51 -9.22
CA PHE A 240 25.14 2.70 -8.04
C PHE A 240 25.86 1.34 -8.20
N ASP A 241 27.03 1.20 -7.59
CA ASP A 241 27.70 -0.09 -7.51
C ASP A 241 27.00 -0.94 -6.44
N GLU A 242 26.62 -2.18 -6.79
CA GLU A 242 25.91 -3.13 -5.90
C GLU A 242 26.72 -3.48 -4.64
N ASP A 243 28.01 -3.14 -4.59
CA ASP A 243 28.96 -3.49 -3.52
C ASP A 243 28.84 -2.60 -2.25
N ASP A 244 28.13 -1.46 -2.31
CA ASP A 244 27.89 -0.59 -1.14
C ASP A 244 26.58 -0.89 -0.40
N PHE A 245 25.76 -1.83 -0.90
CA PHE A 245 24.52 -2.23 -0.24
C PHE A 245 24.78 -3.21 0.90
N ASP A 246 24.72 -2.73 2.14
CA ASP A 246 24.73 -3.60 3.33
C ASP A 246 23.41 -4.37 3.45
N GLU A 247 23.37 -5.52 2.76
CA GLU A 247 22.22 -6.41 2.68
C GLU A 247 21.83 -6.99 4.05
N ASP A 248 22.82 -7.34 4.88
CA ASP A 248 22.58 -7.89 6.21
C ASP A 248 21.94 -6.83 7.12
N ALA A 249 22.48 -5.61 7.15
CA ALA A 249 21.90 -4.51 7.91
C ALA A 249 20.49 -4.14 7.41
N TYR A 250 20.22 -4.25 6.10
CA TYR A 250 18.86 -4.05 5.56
C TYR A 250 17.88 -5.10 6.10
N TYR A 251 18.23 -6.39 6.05
CA TYR A 251 17.36 -7.45 6.55
C TYR A 251 17.16 -7.39 8.07
N GLU A 252 18.18 -6.99 8.84
CA GLU A 252 18.06 -6.81 10.30
C GLU A 252 17.09 -5.67 10.68
N ARG A 253 16.97 -4.65 9.83
CA ARG A 253 16.09 -3.50 10.05
C ARG A 253 14.63 -3.78 9.66
N LEU A 254 14.34 -4.81 8.86
CA LEU A 254 12.96 -5.11 8.46
C LEU A 254 12.07 -5.41 9.68
N GLY A 255 10.82 -4.94 9.61
CA GLY A 255 9.85 -5.06 10.70
C GLY A 255 10.09 -4.11 11.88
N THR A 256 11.10 -3.24 11.82
CA THR A 256 11.35 -2.20 12.82
C THR A 256 10.80 -0.83 12.36
N ARG A 257 10.68 0.12 13.29
CA ARG A 257 10.31 1.50 12.94
C ARG A 257 11.50 2.20 12.27
N PRO A 258 11.39 2.68 11.02
CA PRO A 258 12.46 3.45 10.39
C PRO A 258 12.68 4.79 11.10
N PRO A 259 13.90 5.35 11.04
CA PRO A 259 14.19 6.66 11.62
C PRO A 259 13.38 7.75 10.93
N LEU A 260 13.03 8.80 11.67
CA LEU A 260 12.31 9.96 11.14
C LEU A 260 12.91 11.25 11.73
N ASP A 261 13.37 12.15 10.87
CA ASP A 261 13.91 13.44 11.29
C ASP A 261 12.78 14.42 11.65
N THR A 262 12.33 14.31 12.90
CA THR A 262 11.28 15.17 13.46
C THR A 262 11.69 16.65 13.56
N VAL A 263 12.99 16.95 13.57
CA VAL A 263 13.50 18.33 13.66
C VAL A 263 13.30 19.04 12.33
N THR A 264 13.66 18.38 11.22
CA THR A 264 13.50 18.93 9.87
C THR A 264 12.02 19.05 9.45
N LEU A 265 11.18 18.09 9.84
CA LEU A 265 9.73 18.17 9.59
C LEU A 265 9.09 19.35 10.34
N GLY A 266 9.51 19.58 11.59
CA GLY A 266 9.00 20.64 12.44
C GLY A 266 7.64 20.31 13.08
N GLY A 267 7.23 21.15 14.04
CA GLY A 267 6.07 20.89 14.91
C GLY A 267 4.72 20.76 14.23
N ALA A 268 4.57 21.25 12.98
CA ALA A 268 3.35 21.10 12.21
C ALA A 268 3.01 19.62 11.95
N TYR A 269 4.01 18.73 11.87
CA TYR A 269 3.83 17.31 11.60
C TYR A 269 3.63 16.47 12.86
N GLN A 270 3.65 17.08 14.06
CA GLN A 270 3.66 16.36 15.34
C GLN A 270 2.59 15.25 15.40
N ARG A 271 1.36 15.56 15.01
CA ARG A 271 0.25 14.59 15.02
C ARG A 271 0.49 13.40 14.08
N MET A 272 1.06 13.65 12.91
CA MET A 272 1.37 12.58 11.95
C MET A 272 2.59 11.75 12.39
N VAL A 273 3.55 12.38 13.07
CA VAL A 273 4.67 11.70 13.71
C VAL A 273 4.17 10.78 14.83
N GLU A 274 3.28 11.28 15.69
CA GLU A 274 2.65 10.48 16.77
C GLU A 274 1.89 9.28 16.20
N LEU A 275 1.07 9.50 15.16
CA LEU A 275 0.34 8.42 14.49
C LEU A 275 1.28 7.40 13.85
N PHE A 276 2.33 7.85 13.16
CA PHE A 276 3.37 6.98 12.62
C PHE A 276 4.00 6.11 13.70
N CYS A 277 4.38 6.72 14.84
CA CYS A 277 4.95 6.00 15.97
C CYS A 277 3.98 4.94 16.52
N LEU A 278 2.74 5.31 16.82
CA LEU A 278 1.73 4.37 17.34
C LEU A 278 1.46 3.21 16.36
N CYS A 279 1.37 3.49 15.07
CA CYS A 279 1.15 2.47 14.04
C CYS A 279 2.33 1.52 13.88
N THR A 280 3.55 1.96 14.17
CA THR A 280 4.78 1.17 14.02
C THR A 280 5.36 0.72 15.36
N GLU A 281 4.52 0.53 16.37
CA GLU A 281 4.89 -0.17 17.60
C GLU A 281 5.31 -1.61 17.30
N VAL A 282 6.33 -2.10 18.02
CA VAL A 282 6.84 -3.47 17.82
C VAL A 282 5.76 -4.47 18.18
N ASP A 283 5.12 -4.29 19.34
CA ASP A 283 3.99 -5.10 19.79
C ASP A 283 2.71 -4.76 19.00
N PRO A 284 2.15 -5.71 18.21
CA PRO A 284 0.93 -5.47 17.44
C PRO A 284 -0.28 -5.07 18.31
N CYS A 285 -0.32 -5.50 19.57
CA CYS A 285 -1.43 -5.18 20.48
C CYS A 285 -1.49 -3.69 20.81
N LYS A 286 -0.34 -3.00 20.82
CA LYS A 286 -0.24 -1.56 21.10
C LYS A 286 -0.58 -0.67 19.91
N ARG A 287 -0.51 -1.21 18.69
CA ARG A 287 -0.92 -0.48 17.49
C ARG A 287 -2.42 -0.17 17.57
N PRO A 288 -2.89 1.02 17.16
CA PRO A 288 -4.33 1.29 17.15
C PRO A 288 -5.05 0.43 16.09
N SER A 289 -6.36 0.23 16.23
CA SER A 289 -7.17 -0.33 15.14
C SER A 289 -7.46 0.74 14.10
N ALA A 290 -7.80 0.34 12.87
CA ALA A 290 -8.22 1.30 11.84
C ALA A 290 -9.41 2.17 12.30
N ALA A 291 -10.34 1.60 13.07
CA ALA A 291 -11.47 2.32 13.66
C ALA A 291 -11.02 3.41 14.64
N HIS A 292 -10.06 3.12 15.53
CA HIS A 292 -9.51 4.12 16.46
C HIS A 292 -8.78 5.24 15.71
N ILE A 293 -8.04 4.92 14.65
CA ILE A 293 -7.36 5.93 13.81
C ILE A 293 -8.39 6.86 13.17
N VAL A 294 -9.46 6.32 12.57
CA VAL A 294 -10.54 7.14 11.97
C VAL A 294 -11.16 8.07 13.01
N GLN A 295 -11.52 7.54 14.18
CA GLN A 295 -12.11 8.33 15.26
C GLN A 295 -11.19 9.48 15.71
N ALA A 296 -9.90 9.20 15.91
CA ALA A 296 -8.94 10.22 16.35
C ALA A 296 -8.65 11.27 15.26
N LEU A 297 -8.64 10.88 13.99
CA LEU A 297 -8.44 11.80 12.87
C LEU A 297 -9.65 12.72 12.67
N GLU A 298 -10.87 12.21 12.80
CA GLU A 298 -12.12 12.99 12.62
C GLU A 298 -12.41 13.95 13.78
N SER A 299 -12.12 13.54 15.01
CA SER A 299 -12.42 14.32 16.21
C SER A 299 -11.43 15.46 16.47
N ASN A 300 -10.31 15.51 15.75
CA ASN A 300 -9.18 16.38 16.06
C ASN A 300 -8.67 16.22 17.51
N SER A 301 -8.95 15.08 18.16
CA SER A 301 -8.47 14.77 19.50
C SER A 301 -7.05 14.19 19.46
N GLN A 302 -6.33 14.33 20.58
CA GLN A 302 -5.04 13.65 20.77
C GLN A 302 -5.27 12.13 20.78
N LEU A 303 -4.33 11.37 20.20
CA LEU A 303 -4.31 9.90 20.21
C LEU A 303 -3.82 9.44 21.60
N ASP A 304 -4.72 9.35 22.57
CA ASP A 304 -4.36 8.91 23.93
C ASP A 304 -4.17 7.38 24.02
N GLU A 305 -3.09 6.94 24.67
CA GLU A 305 -2.75 5.54 24.97
C GLU A 305 -3.72 4.84 25.94
N THR A 306 -4.72 5.54 26.47
CA THR A 306 -5.51 5.10 27.63
C THR A 306 -6.82 4.38 27.33
N SER A 307 -7.17 4.13 26.06
CA SER A 307 -8.40 3.39 25.71
C SER A 307 -8.21 1.85 25.62
N LEU A 308 -7.39 1.28 26.51
CA LEU A 308 -7.19 -0.16 26.68
C LEU A 308 -7.99 -0.72 27.87
N GLU A 309 -9.12 -0.12 28.24
CA GLU A 309 -10.02 -0.75 29.21
C GLU A 309 -10.92 -1.78 28.53
N VAL A 310 -10.52 -3.03 28.77
CA VAL A 310 -11.23 -4.29 28.58
C VAL A 310 -12.74 -4.14 28.79
N ILE A 311 -13.51 -4.31 27.71
CA ILE A 311 -14.94 -4.62 27.84
C ILE A 311 -15.02 -6.08 28.29
N VAL A 312 -15.10 -6.29 29.60
CA VAL A 312 -15.57 -7.56 30.16
C VAL A 312 -17.08 -7.60 29.94
N ILE A 313 -17.53 -8.50 29.07
CA ILE A 313 -18.95 -8.83 28.92
C ILE A 313 -19.26 -9.93 29.94
N GLU A 314 -20.08 -9.63 30.95
CA GLU A 314 -20.91 -10.64 31.64
C GLU A 314 -22.20 -10.88 30.84
#